data_AF-A0A820LQZ7-F1
#
_entry.id   AF-A0A820LQZ7-F1
#
_cell.length_a   1.000
_cell.length_b   1.000
_cell.length_c   1.000
_cell.angle_alpha   90.00
_cell.angle_beta   90.00
_cell.angle_gamma   90.00
#
_symmetry.space_group_name_H-M   'P 1'
#
loop_
_entity.id
_entity.type
_entity.pdbx_description
1 polymer ?
#
loop_
_entity_poly.entity_id
_entity_poly.type
_entity_poly.pdbx_seq_one_letter_code
_entity_poly.pdbx_strand_id
1 'polypeptide(L)'
;YNVSALLIYNDGATPDRVSPIAVGLGQENYLPALFLSSSVGQELVNAAQNTSTNAGVRIIIQVKDLPLSPIGNICADTPTGDITQTIVVGSHSDSVPAGPGINDNGSGSTANLGLAIALARLFNNS
;
A
#
# COMPACT_ATOMS: atom_id res chain seq x y z
N TYR A 1 21.84 7.17 20.56
CA TYR A 1 20.71 8.09 20.81
C TYR A 1 19.59 7.30 21.45
N ASN A 2 18.96 7.81 22.50
CA ASN A 2 17.81 7.18 23.17
C ASN A 2 16.51 7.80 22.61
N VAL A 3 16.04 7.30 21.47
CA VAL A 3 14.89 7.85 20.76
C VAL A 3 13.63 7.07 21.15
N SER A 4 12.55 7.78 21.51
CA SER A 4 11.29 7.17 21.94
C SER A 4 10.24 7.04 20.83
N ALA A 5 10.38 7.81 19.73
CA ALA A 5 9.49 7.77 18.57
C ALA A 5 10.14 8.46 17.36
N LEU A 6 9.67 8.13 16.16
CA LEU A 6 10.05 8.77 14.90
C LEU A 6 8.83 9.47 14.28
N LEU A 7 8.99 10.74 13.94
CA LEU A 7 7.99 11.53 13.23
C LEU A 7 8.60 11.97 11.90
N ILE A 8 8.01 11.51 10.79
CA ILE A 8 8.44 11.84 9.43
C ILE A 8 7.35 12.71 8.82
N TYR A 9 7.70 13.77 8.12
CA TYR A 9 6.71 14.62 7.46
C TYR A 9 7.08 14.84 6.01
N ASN A 10 6.04 15.08 5.21
CA ASN A 10 6.16 15.32 3.79
C ASN A 10 6.71 16.74 3.52
N ASP A 11 7.57 16.94 2.52
CA ASP A 11 8.28 18.22 2.37
C ASP A 11 7.39 19.39 1.90
N GLY A 12 6.19 19.10 1.38
CA GLY A 12 5.25 20.11 0.91
C GLY A 12 5.68 20.82 -0.37
N ALA A 13 6.69 20.33 -1.10
CA ALA A 13 7.22 21.02 -2.28
C ALA A 13 6.22 21.09 -3.45
N THR A 14 5.28 20.15 -3.50
CA THR A 14 4.24 20.06 -4.53
C THR A 14 2.89 19.69 -3.90
N PRO A 15 1.74 19.97 -4.56
CA PRO A 15 0.41 19.69 -4.01
C PRO A 15 0.17 18.21 -3.65
N ASP A 16 0.83 17.27 -4.32
CA ASP A 16 0.79 15.84 -4.04
C ASP A 16 1.69 15.40 -2.85
N ARG A 17 2.53 16.31 -2.34
CA ARG A 17 3.50 16.05 -1.26
C ARG A 17 3.18 16.80 0.03
N VAL A 18 1.90 17.11 0.25
CA VAL A 18 1.43 17.81 1.47
C VAL A 18 0.80 16.88 2.51
N SER A 19 0.17 15.79 2.07
CA SER A 19 -0.60 14.87 2.92
C SER A 19 0.31 13.84 3.62
N PRO A 20 -0.12 13.21 4.73
CA PRO A 20 0.58 12.07 5.29
C PRO A 20 0.75 10.93 4.28
N ILE A 21 1.89 10.24 4.34
CA ILE A 21 2.13 9.04 3.53
C ILE A 21 1.57 7.82 4.26
N ALA A 22 0.64 7.11 3.62
CA ALA A 22 0.09 5.86 4.14
C ALA A 22 0.96 4.67 3.70
N VAL A 23 2.04 4.41 4.44
CA VAL A 23 2.92 3.25 4.22
C VAL A 23 2.89 2.31 5.43
N GLY A 24 2.87 1.01 5.14
CA GLY A 24 3.17 -0.03 6.13
C GLY A 24 4.67 -0.24 6.24
N LEU A 25 5.13 -0.72 7.38
CA LEU A 25 6.50 -1.20 7.53
C LEU A 25 6.57 -2.64 7.03
N GLY A 26 7.61 -2.97 6.28
CA GLY A 26 7.82 -4.34 5.77
C GLY A 26 8.24 -5.36 6.85
N GLN A 27 8.36 -4.92 8.10
CA GLN A 27 8.75 -5.71 9.26
C GLN A 27 8.19 -5.10 10.54
N GLU A 28 8.19 -5.86 11.63
CA GLU A 28 7.83 -5.34 12.94
C GLU A 28 8.75 -4.19 13.36
N ASN A 29 8.15 -3.17 13.99
CA ASN A 29 8.86 -2.01 14.47
C ASN A 29 8.53 -1.78 15.94
N TYR A 30 9.59 -1.76 16.76
CA TYR A 30 9.49 -1.57 18.20
C TYR A 30 9.48 -0.08 18.60
N LEU A 31 9.75 0.82 17.65
CA LEU A 31 9.65 2.27 17.84
C LEU A 31 8.45 2.82 17.08
N PRO A 32 7.52 3.51 17.73
CA PRO A 32 6.46 4.24 17.05
C PRO A 32 6.99 5.14 15.93
N ALA A 33 6.50 4.94 14.71
CA ALA A 33 6.80 5.77 13.56
C ALA A 33 5.50 6.32 12.97
N LEU A 34 5.39 7.64 12.87
CA LEU A 34 4.23 8.31 12.26
C LEU A 34 4.66 9.16 11.06
N PHE A 35 3.88 9.07 9.99
CA PHE A 35 3.95 10.00 8.87
C PHE A 35 2.94 11.13 9.10
N LEU A 36 3.41 12.37 9.00
CA LEU A 36 2.65 13.60 9.25
C LEU A 36 2.45 14.37 7.93
N SER A 37 1.46 15.26 7.92
CA SER A 37 1.34 16.25 6.84
C SER A 37 2.52 17.23 6.90
N SER A 38 2.78 17.90 5.78
CA SER A 38 3.80 18.94 5.70
C SER A 38 3.59 20.05 6.73
N SER A 39 2.33 20.50 6.87
CA SER A 39 1.96 21.56 7.82
C SER A 39 2.29 21.22 9.27
N VAL A 40 1.85 20.04 9.74
CA VAL A 40 2.09 19.59 11.12
C VAL A 40 3.58 19.38 11.36
N GLY A 41 4.30 18.81 10.38
CA GLY A 41 5.74 18.65 10.45
C GLY A 41 6.48 19.96 10.63
N GLN A 42 6.12 20.98 9.84
CA GLN A 42 6.75 22.30 9.93
C GLN A 42 6.42 23.01 11.25
N GLU A 43 5.21 22.86 11.78
CA GLU A 43 4.84 23.35 13.12
C GLU A 43 5.73 22.74 14.21
N LEU A 44 5.97 21.42 14.16
CA LEU A 44 6.85 20.74 15.10
C LEU A 44 8.32 21.17 14.97
N VAL A 45 8.82 21.35 13.74
CA VAL A 45 10.18 21.87 13.51
C VAL A 45 10.34 23.26 14.09
N ASN A 46 9.38 24.17 13.84
CA ASN A 46 9.40 25.53 14.37
C ASN A 46 9.35 25.54 15.91
N ALA A 47 8.51 24.70 16.51
CA ALA A 47 8.44 24.56 17.97
C ALA A 47 9.74 24.01 18.57
N ALA A 48 10.37 23.02 17.92
CA ALA A 48 11.63 22.42 18.38
C ALA A 48 12.82 23.39 18.25
N GLN A 49 12.80 24.29 17.27
CA GLN A 49 13.82 25.32 17.09
C GLN A 49 13.62 26.53 18.01
N ASN A 50 12.43 26.70 18.58
CA ASN A 50 12.15 27.79 19.51
C ASN A 50 12.71 27.49 20.91
N THR A 51 13.89 28.05 21.18
CA THR A 51 14.60 27.89 22.47
C THR A 51 13.89 28.55 23.65
N SER A 52 12.84 29.35 23.41
CA SER A 52 12.06 30.02 24.47
C SER A 52 10.93 29.14 25.01
N THR A 53 10.69 27.97 24.41
CA THR A 53 9.60 27.06 24.77
C THR A 53 10.10 25.63 24.89
N ASN A 54 9.62 24.89 25.90
CA ASN A 54 9.82 23.44 25.94
C ASN A 54 8.77 22.78 25.04
N ALA A 55 9.16 22.44 23.81
CA ALA A 55 8.33 21.64 22.91
C ALA A 55 8.28 20.18 23.38
N GLY A 56 7.08 19.60 23.42
CA GLY A 56 6.86 18.20 23.75
C GLY A 56 5.76 17.61 22.88
N VAL A 57 5.91 16.34 22.50
CA VAL A 57 4.90 15.61 21.71
C VAL A 57 4.36 14.48 22.56
N ARG A 58 3.02 14.37 22.64
CA ARG A 58 2.34 13.21 23.21
C ARG A 58 1.76 12.39 22.07
N ILE A 59 2.19 11.14 21.97
CA ILE A 59 1.71 10.18 20.97
C ILE A 59 0.78 9.19 21.67
N ILE A 60 -0.42 8.99 21.11
CA ILE A 60 -1.38 7.98 21.56
C ILE A 60 -1.65 7.07 20.37
N ILE A 61 -1.35 5.78 20.54
CA ILE A 61 -1.50 4.76 19.49
C ILE A 61 -2.53 3.75 19.97
N GLN A 62 -3.55 3.55 19.14
CA GLN A 62 -4.51 2.48 19.34
C GLN A 62 -4.19 1.38 18.34
N VAL A 63 -3.64 0.28 18.84
CA VAL A 63 -3.39 -0.91 18.02
C VAL A 63 -4.68 -1.72 17.98
N LYS A 64 -5.08 -2.11 16.78
CA LYS A 64 -6.21 -3.01 16.56
C LYS A 64 -5.71 -4.26 15.88
N ASP A 65 -5.74 -5.37 16.60
CA ASP A 65 -5.50 -6.68 16.01
C ASP A 65 -6.74 -7.06 15.18
N LEU A 66 -6.55 -7.09 13.86
CA LEU A 66 -7.57 -7.57 12.95
C LEU A 66 -7.43 -9.09 12.81
N PRO A 67 -8.53 -9.85 12.79
CA PRO A 67 -8.45 -11.28 12.51
C PRO A 67 -7.80 -11.51 11.15
N LEU A 68 -7.04 -12.60 11.02
CA LEU A 68 -6.50 -13.02 9.74
C LEU A 68 -7.67 -13.29 8.77
N SER A 69 -7.81 -12.44 7.76
CA SER A 69 -8.64 -12.76 6.60
C SER A 69 -7.87 -13.70 5.70
N PRO A 70 -8.46 -14.82 5.24
CA PRO A 70 -7.80 -15.69 4.27
C PRO A 70 -7.52 -14.88 3.00
N ILE A 71 -6.24 -14.80 2.65
CA ILE A 71 -5.74 -14.25 1.39
C ILE A 71 -5.22 -15.39 0.53
N GLY A 72 -5.33 -15.25 -0.78
CA GLY A 72 -4.88 -16.29 -1.70
C GLY A 72 -4.73 -15.77 -3.12
N ASN A 73 -3.86 -16.44 -3.87
CA ASN A 73 -3.72 -16.23 -5.29
C ASN A 73 -4.65 -17.19 -6.04
N ILE A 74 -5.24 -16.70 -7.13
CA ILE A 74 -5.97 -17.53 -8.09
C ILE A 74 -5.05 -17.75 -9.28
N CYS A 75 -4.69 -19.00 -9.54
CA CYS A 75 -3.87 -19.39 -10.68
C CYS A 75 -4.69 -20.29 -11.60
N ALA A 76 -4.59 -20.04 -12.91
CA ALA A 76 -5.25 -20.84 -13.92
C ALA A 76 -4.30 -21.02 -15.12
N ASP A 77 -4.07 -22.28 -15.48
CA ASP A 77 -3.22 -22.65 -16.61
C ASP A 77 -4.06 -23.09 -17.81
N THR A 78 -3.50 -22.87 -19.01
CA THR A 78 -4.05 -23.45 -20.24
C THR A 78 -3.87 -24.97 -20.24
N PRO A 79 -4.80 -25.75 -20.84
CA PRO A 79 -4.72 -27.22 -20.81
C PRO A 79 -3.59 -27.79 -21.67
N THR A 80 -3.00 -26.98 -22.55
CA THR A 80 -1.98 -27.37 -23.53
C THR A 80 -0.86 -26.34 -23.58
N GLY A 81 0.27 -26.70 -24.18
CA GLY A 81 1.42 -25.83 -24.38
C GLY A 81 2.72 -26.49 -23.92
N ASP A 82 3.85 -25.83 -24.18
CA ASP A 82 5.15 -26.27 -23.67
C ASP A 82 5.34 -25.75 -22.24
N ILE A 83 5.37 -26.66 -21.27
CA ILE A 83 5.56 -26.33 -19.85
C ILE A 83 6.93 -25.71 -19.54
N THR A 84 7.88 -25.79 -20.48
CA THR A 84 9.18 -25.15 -20.34
C THR A 84 9.18 -23.71 -20.84
N GLN A 85 8.12 -23.25 -21.51
CA GLN A 85 7.97 -21.92 -22.09
C GLN A 85 6.62 -21.30 -21.69
N THR A 86 6.53 -20.82 -20.45
CA THR A 86 5.29 -20.26 -19.88
C THR A 86 5.26 -18.73 -19.98
N ILE A 87 4.12 -18.19 -20.42
CA ILE A 87 3.79 -16.76 -20.30
C ILE A 87 2.84 -16.59 -19.13
N VAL A 88 3.22 -15.76 -18.15
CA VAL A 88 2.37 -15.42 -17.01
C VAL A 88 1.75 -14.05 -17.25
N VAL A 89 0.43 -13.98 -17.18
CA VAL A 89 -0.34 -12.73 -17.22
C VAL A 89 -1.04 -12.58 -15.87
N GLY A 90 -0.88 -11.44 -15.21
CA GLY A 90 -1.31 -11.24 -13.84
C GLY A 90 -1.97 -9.89 -13.58
N SER A 91 -2.77 -9.86 -12.52
CA SER A 91 -3.35 -8.67 -11.88
C SER A 91 -3.43 -8.95 -10.39
N HIS A 92 -3.73 -7.92 -9.61
CA HIS A 92 -4.02 -8.08 -8.19
C HIS A 92 -5.53 -7.85 -7.96
N SER A 93 -6.07 -8.52 -6.93
CA SER A 93 -7.50 -8.50 -6.61
C SER A 93 -7.80 -7.77 -5.31
N ASP A 94 -6.77 -7.31 -4.60
CA ASP A 94 -6.91 -6.43 -3.46
C ASP A 94 -7.07 -4.97 -3.92
N SER A 95 -7.42 -4.10 -2.98
CA SER A 95 -7.56 -2.67 -3.19
C SER A 95 -7.27 -1.96 -1.88
N VAL A 96 -7.02 -0.66 -1.96
CA VAL A 96 -6.99 0.20 -0.79
C VAL A 96 -8.41 0.49 -0.28
N PRO A 97 -8.61 0.73 1.03
CA PRO A 97 -9.91 1.12 1.57
C PRO A 97 -10.46 2.45 1.04
N ALA A 98 -9.58 3.29 0.48
CA ALA A 98 -9.92 4.65 0.04
C ALA A 98 -10.78 4.71 -1.23
N GLY A 99 -10.92 3.60 -1.97
CA GLY A 99 -11.64 3.61 -3.25
C GLY A 99 -12.14 2.24 -3.68
N PRO A 100 -13.00 2.19 -4.71
CA PRO A 100 -13.68 0.97 -5.13
C PRO A 100 -12.80 -0.02 -5.91
N GLY A 101 -11.52 0.29 -6.14
CA GLY A 101 -10.56 -0.60 -6.82
C GLY A 101 -10.86 -0.90 -8.29
N ILE A 102 -11.79 -0.18 -8.93
CA ILE A 102 -12.24 -0.48 -10.31
C ILE A 102 -11.06 -0.45 -11.30
N ASN A 103 -10.20 0.56 -11.23
CA ASN A 103 -9.04 0.67 -12.12
C ASN A 103 -7.73 0.18 -11.49
N ASP A 104 -7.70 0.01 -10.17
CA ASP A 104 -6.54 -0.50 -9.44
C ASP A 104 -7.02 -1.57 -8.44
N ASN A 105 -7.14 -2.83 -8.86
CA ASN A 105 -6.88 -3.33 -10.22
C ASN A 105 -7.98 -4.26 -10.76
N GLY A 106 -9.23 -3.89 -10.52
CA GLY A 106 -10.42 -4.59 -11.03
C GLY A 106 -10.47 -4.69 -12.56
N SER A 107 -10.00 -3.66 -13.26
CA SER A 107 -9.92 -3.62 -14.73
C SER A 107 -8.94 -4.67 -15.25
N GLY A 108 -7.74 -4.77 -14.67
CA GLY A 108 -6.76 -5.81 -15.00
C GLY A 108 -7.28 -7.22 -14.73
N SER A 109 -7.93 -7.42 -13.57
CA SER A 109 -8.54 -8.72 -13.22
C SER A 109 -9.66 -9.12 -14.17
N THR A 110 -10.48 -8.16 -14.61
CA THR A 110 -11.54 -8.41 -15.61
C THR A 110 -10.94 -8.71 -16.99
N ALA A 111 -9.88 -8.00 -17.39
CA ALA A 111 -9.16 -8.26 -18.64
C ALA A 111 -8.54 -9.66 -18.66
N ASN A 112 -7.93 -10.10 -17.56
CA ASN A 112 -7.38 -11.45 -17.42
C ASN A 112 -8.44 -12.53 -17.55
N LEU A 113 -9.61 -12.35 -16.92
CA LEU A 113 -10.74 -13.26 -17.09
C LEU A 113 -11.25 -13.29 -18.54
N GLY A 114 -11.36 -12.12 -19.19
CA GLY A 114 -11.74 -12.01 -20.59
C GLY A 114 -10.77 -12.77 -21.52
N LEU A 115 -9.46 -12.63 -21.28
CA LEU A 115 -8.42 -13.35 -22.01
C LEU A 115 -8.55 -14.87 -21.80
N ALA A 116 -8.72 -15.33 -20.56
CA ALA A 116 -8.89 -16.75 -20.26
C ALA A 116 -10.10 -17.36 -20.97
N ILE A 117 -11.24 -16.64 -21.01
CA ILE A 117 -12.44 -17.07 -21.75
C ILE A 117 -12.17 -17.14 -23.26
N ALA A 118 -11.46 -16.16 -23.82
CA ALA A 118 -11.11 -16.15 -25.24
C ALA A 118 -10.20 -17.34 -25.61
N LEU A 119 -9.18 -17.63 -24.79
CA LEU A 119 -8.29 -18.77 -24.97
C LEU A 119 -9.04 -20.10 -24.84
N ALA A 120 -9.92 -20.26 -23.84
CA ALA A 120 -10.72 -21.47 -23.69
C ALA A 120 -11.60 -21.73 -24.93
N ARG A 121 -12.20 -20.69 -25.52
CA ARG A 121 -12.96 -20.80 -26.77
C ARG A 121 -12.09 -21.17 -27.96
N LEU A 122 -10.89 -20.61 -28.04
CA LEU A 122 -9.93 -20.94 -29.09
C LEU A 122 -9.56 -22.43 -29.03
N PHE A 123 -9.24 -22.95 -27.84
CA PHE A 123 -8.86 -24.35 -27.66
C PHE A 123 -10.02 -25.33 -27.84
N ASN A 124 -11.25 -24.95 -27.48
CA ASN A 124 -12.41 -25.82 -27.65
C ASN A 124 -12.91 -25.92 -29.10
N ASN A 125 -12.51 -24.99 -29.98
CA ASN A 125 -12.86 -24.97 -31.40
C ASN A 125 -11.74 -25.54 -32.30
N SER A 126 -10.67 -26.06 -31.71
CA SER A 126 -9.50 -26.65 -32.38
C SER A 126 -9.53 -28.16 -32.23
#